data_AF-A0A2E8EDJ1-F1
#
_entry.id   AF-A0A2E8EDJ1-F1
#
_cell.length_a   1.000
_cell.length_b   1.000
_cell.length_c   1.000
_cell.angle_alpha   90.00
_cell.angle_beta   90.00
_cell.angle_gamma   90.00
#
_symmetry.space_group_name_H-M   'P 1'
#
loop_
_entity.id
_entity.type
_entity.pdbx_description
1 polymer ?
#
loop_
_entity_poly.entity_id
_entity_poly.type
_entity_poly.pdbx_seq_one_letter_code
_entity_poly.pdbx_strand_id
1 'polypeptide(L)'
;MAVHYACGADFQVMKEHVEYVFKLFENTISDITEDELDWQPTEEANTIRGILTHISRICNVSLPSRMKGDPNYLPNNWPKNYEGTLHSSKKLFSDLENGKKAVIGGLDGLSSSDLEVEIDLWGRRVKRKIGLFSHLSEIAHHKGQIAYIRGIRKRQREKTKVSMKT
;
A
#
# COMPACT_ATOMS: atom_id res chain seq x y z
N MET A 1 14.08 -20.09 -28.97
CA MET A 1 13.34 -20.96 -28.02
C MET A 1 13.03 -20.15 -26.79
N ALA A 2 11.78 -19.72 -26.61
CA ALA A 2 11.34 -19.10 -25.36
C ALA A 2 11.06 -20.21 -24.36
N VAL A 3 11.85 -20.28 -23.29
CA VAL A 3 11.59 -21.19 -22.18
C VAL A 3 10.43 -20.58 -21.40
N HIS A 4 9.21 -21.00 -21.71
CA HIS A 4 8.07 -20.75 -20.84
C HIS A 4 8.29 -21.56 -19.57
N TYR A 5 8.93 -20.94 -18.57
CA TYR A 5 8.82 -21.44 -17.20
C TYR A 5 7.34 -21.40 -16.85
N ALA A 6 6.76 -22.57 -16.60
CA ALA A 6 5.42 -22.65 -16.05
C ALA A 6 5.40 -21.79 -14.77
N CYS A 7 4.52 -20.78 -14.74
CA CYS A 7 4.17 -20.08 -13.51
C CYS A 7 3.74 -21.15 -12.50
N GLY A 8 4.51 -21.37 -11.44
CA GLY A 8 4.11 -22.31 -10.39
C GLY A 8 2.82 -21.81 -9.74
N ALA A 9 2.00 -22.74 -9.26
CA ALA A 9 0.73 -22.39 -8.60
C ALA A 9 0.91 -21.41 -7.42
N ASP A 10 2.07 -21.48 -6.74
CA ASP A 10 2.47 -20.57 -5.67
C ASP A 10 2.59 -19.10 -6.13
N PHE A 11 3.18 -18.88 -7.31
CA PHE A 11 3.38 -17.54 -7.86
C PHE A 11 2.08 -16.94 -8.39
N GLN A 12 1.22 -17.76 -9.01
CA GLN A 12 -0.12 -17.33 -9.41
C GLN A 12 -0.95 -16.88 -8.20
N VAL A 13 -0.94 -17.66 -7.10
CA VAL A 13 -1.61 -17.29 -5.84
C VAL A 13 -1.06 -15.97 -5.27
N MET A 14 0.25 -15.72 -5.36
CA MET A 14 0.82 -14.44 -4.93
C MET A 14 0.27 -13.26 -5.73
N LYS A 15 0.18 -13.37 -7.07
CA LYS A 15 -0.37 -12.32 -7.93
C LYS A 15 -1.83 -12.03 -7.58
N GLU A 16 -2.65 -13.07 -7.48
CA GLU A 16 -4.06 -12.94 -7.11
C GLU A 16 -4.23 -12.31 -5.73
N HIS A 17 -3.37 -12.66 -4.77
CA HIS A 17 -3.39 -12.06 -3.44
C HIS A 17 -3.06 -10.56 -3.48
N VAL A 18 -2.07 -10.16 -4.27
CA VAL A 18 -1.70 -8.75 -4.45
C VAL A 18 -2.86 -7.96 -5.05
N GLU A 19 -3.46 -8.47 -6.14
CA GLU A 19 -4.62 -7.85 -6.77
C GLU A 19 -5.80 -7.71 -5.81
N TYR A 20 -6.06 -8.77 -5.03
CA TYR A 20 -7.10 -8.76 -4.00
C TYR A 20 -6.86 -7.71 -2.92
N VAL A 21 -5.64 -7.61 -2.40
CA VAL A 21 -5.26 -6.60 -1.39
C VAL A 21 -5.46 -5.19 -1.95
N PHE A 22 -5.01 -4.92 -3.17
CA PHE A 22 -5.21 -3.61 -3.82
C PHE A 22 -6.69 -3.30 -4.04
N LYS A 23 -7.48 -4.27 -4.52
CA LYS A 23 -8.92 -4.09 -4.71
C LYS A 23 -9.62 -3.72 -3.40
N LEU A 24 -9.31 -4.41 -2.30
CA LEU A 24 -9.87 -4.08 -1.00
C LEU A 24 -9.42 -2.69 -0.51
N PHE A 25 -8.16 -2.35 -0.74
CA PHE A 25 -7.61 -1.05 -0.38
C PHE A 25 -8.29 0.08 -1.17
N GLU A 26 -8.39 -0.04 -2.48
CA GLU A 26 -9.07 0.91 -3.38
C GLU A 26 -10.52 1.14 -2.97
N ASN A 27 -11.27 0.06 -2.69
CA ASN A 27 -12.64 0.17 -2.18
C ASN A 27 -12.72 0.91 -0.85
N THR A 28 -11.70 0.79 0.01
CA THR A 28 -11.67 1.46 1.32
C THR A 28 -11.38 2.95 1.19
N ILE A 29 -10.64 3.35 0.16
CA ILE A 29 -10.24 4.75 -0.07
C ILE A 29 -11.11 5.48 -1.10
N SER A 30 -12.12 4.79 -1.66
CA SER A 30 -13.04 5.40 -2.61
C SER A 30 -13.82 6.55 -1.97
N ASP A 31 -13.98 7.62 -2.74
CA ASP A 31 -14.81 8.79 -2.40
C ASP A 31 -14.40 9.48 -1.09
N ILE A 32 -13.13 9.35 -0.69
CA ILE A 32 -12.60 10.10 0.45
C ILE A 32 -12.52 11.58 0.09
N THR A 33 -13.09 12.42 0.94
CA THR A 33 -13.03 13.88 0.84
C THR A 33 -11.75 14.44 1.45
N GLU A 34 -11.37 15.67 1.10
CA GLU A 34 -10.23 16.36 1.73
C GLU A 34 -10.41 16.51 3.26
N ASP A 35 -11.62 16.81 3.75
CA ASP A 35 -11.92 16.85 5.20
C ASP A 35 -11.64 15.50 5.88
N GLU A 36 -11.93 14.39 5.20
CA GLU A 36 -11.67 13.06 5.75
C GLU A 36 -10.20 12.68 5.70
N LEU A 37 -9.43 13.21 4.75
CA LEU A 37 -7.99 12.97 4.67
C LEU A 37 -7.26 13.47 5.91
N ASP A 38 -7.64 14.64 6.40
CA ASP A 38 -6.97 15.33 7.51
C ASP A 38 -7.64 15.07 8.87
N TRP A 39 -8.84 14.48 8.88
CA TRP A 39 -9.50 14.14 10.12
C TRP A 39 -8.86 12.94 10.81
N GLN A 40 -8.78 13.02 12.15
CA GLN A 40 -8.30 11.96 13.02
C GLN A 40 -9.15 11.89 14.30
N PRO A 41 -9.34 10.68 14.89
CA PRO A 41 -10.16 10.51 16.08
C PRO A 41 -9.56 11.12 17.35
N THR A 42 -8.24 11.17 17.45
CA THR A 42 -7.46 11.83 18.52
C THR A 42 -6.22 12.48 17.91
N GLU A 43 -5.52 13.33 18.68
CA GLU A 43 -4.32 14.02 18.19
C GLU A 43 -3.14 13.08 17.89
N GLU A 44 -3.10 11.93 18.57
CA GLU A 44 -2.06 10.91 18.45
C GLU A 44 -2.35 9.88 17.35
N ALA A 45 -3.59 9.82 16.86
CA ALA A 45 -3.96 8.92 15.80
C ALA A 45 -3.39 9.40 14.46
N ASN A 46 -3.04 8.48 13.57
CA ASN A 46 -2.66 8.87 12.21
C ASN A 46 -3.86 9.46 11.46
N THR A 47 -3.61 10.49 10.65
CA THR A 47 -4.56 10.93 9.62
C THR A 47 -4.59 9.94 8.45
N ILE A 48 -5.70 9.92 7.69
CA ILE A 48 -5.74 9.13 6.45
C ILE A 48 -4.67 9.62 5.48
N ARG A 49 -4.43 10.93 5.38
CA ARG A 49 -3.37 11.49 4.52
C ARG A 49 -1.98 10.94 4.86
N GLY A 50 -1.65 10.86 6.15
CA GLY A 50 -0.39 10.28 6.62
C GLY A 50 -0.29 8.79 6.24
N ILE A 51 -1.36 8.04 6.45
CA ILE A 51 -1.42 6.62 6.07
C ILE A 51 -1.25 6.44 4.55
N LEU A 52 -1.95 7.21 3.72
CA LEU A 52 -1.82 7.13 2.25
C LEU A 52 -0.43 7.52 1.76
N THR A 53 0.22 8.49 2.43
CA THR A 53 1.60 8.87 2.14
C THR A 53 2.56 7.70 2.42
N HIS A 54 2.41 7.03 3.57
CA HIS A 54 3.20 5.84 3.91
C HIS A 54 2.97 4.69 2.91
N ILE A 55 1.71 4.37 2.60
CA ILE A 55 1.38 3.33 1.62
C ILE A 55 1.93 3.66 0.24
N SER A 56 1.90 4.93 -0.18
CA SER A 56 2.49 5.33 -1.45
C SER A 56 3.99 5.04 -1.51
N ARG A 57 4.74 5.25 -0.40
CA ARG A 57 6.14 4.82 -0.32
C ARG A 57 6.28 3.30 -0.39
N ILE A 58 5.39 2.55 0.28
CA ILE A 58 5.40 1.08 0.19
C ILE A 58 5.25 0.62 -1.26
N CYS A 59 4.24 1.14 -1.98
CA CYS A 59 3.93 0.71 -3.34
C CYS A 59 4.98 1.16 -4.37
N ASN A 60 5.56 2.34 -4.22
CA ASN A 60 6.52 2.88 -5.19
C ASN A 60 7.97 2.51 -4.89
N VAL A 61 8.32 2.25 -3.62
CA VAL A 61 9.71 2.02 -3.20
C VAL A 61 9.87 0.65 -2.55
N SER A 62 9.19 0.42 -1.44
CA SER A 62 9.50 -0.72 -0.58
C SER A 62 9.20 -2.06 -1.26
N LEU A 63 8.01 -2.24 -1.83
CA LEU A 63 7.65 -3.46 -2.56
C LEU A 63 8.53 -3.67 -3.81
N PRO A 64 8.67 -2.68 -4.72
CA PRO A 64 9.58 -2.81 -5.88
C PRO A 64 11.03 -3.13 -5.51
N SER A 65 11.56 -2.56 -4.42
CA SER A 65 12.88 -2.88 -3.88
C SER A 65 13.03 -4.37 -3.57
N ARG A 66 12.01 -4.99 -2.95
CA ARG A 66 12.02 -6.42 -2.59
C ARG A 66 11.89 -7.30 -3.83
N MET A 67 11.08 -6.89 -4.79
CA MET A 67 10.96 -7.57 -6.09
C MET A 67 12.31 -7.59 -6.82
N LYS A 68 12.99 -6.45 -6.86
CA LYS A 68 14.31 -6.30 -7.49
C LYS A 68 15.45 -6.92 -6.69
N GLY A 69 15.24 -7.19 -5.40
CA GLY A 69 16.30 -7.61 -4.48
C GLY A 69 17.34 -6.51 -4.23
N ASP A 70 16.97 -5.25 -4.44
CA ASP A 70 17.85 -4.08 -4.30
C ASP A 70 17.35 -3.22 -3.13
N PRO A 71 18.03 -3.23 -1.96
CA PRO A 71 17.60 -2.45 -0.79
C PRO A 71 17.72 -0.93 -0.99
N ASN A 72 18.49 -0.48 -2.00
CA ASN A 72 18.71 0.93 -2.32
C ASN A 72 17.83 1.42 -3.48
N TYR A 73 16.93 0.57 -3.98
CA TYR A 73 16.05 0.92 -5.08
C TYR A 73 15.22 2.16 -4.75
N LEU A 74 15.22 3.11 -5.68
CA LEU A 74 14.32 4.25 -5.73
C LEU A 74 13.81 4.41 -7.17
N PRO A 75 12.54 4.75 -7.38
CA PRO A 75 12.08 5.22 -8.68
C PRO A 75 12.88 6.43 -9.15
N ASN A 76 13.01 6.58 -10.47
CA ASN A 76 13.61 7.78 -11.04
C ASN A 76 12.85 9.02 -10.54
N ASN A 77 13.60 10.01 -10.07
CA ASN A 77 13.05 11.26 -9.50
C ASN A 77 12.15 11.06 -8.27
N TRP A 78 12.28 9.95 -7.54
CA TRP A 78 11.61 9.82 -6.23
C TRP A 78 12.11 10.93 -5.28
N PRO A 79 11.21 11.70 -4.65
CA PRO A 79 11.64 12.85 -3.86
C PRO A 79 12.30 12.41 -2.55
N LYS A 80 13.37 13.13 -2.18
CA LYS A 80 14.19 12.81 -1.00
C LYS A 80 13.40 12.81 0.32
N ASN A 81 12.39 13.68 0.45
CA ASN A 81 11.56 13.80 1.65
C ASN A 81 10.08 13.55 1.33
N TYR A 82 9.76 12.42 0.69
CA TYR A 82 8.37 12.10 0.34
C TYR A 82 7.45 12.08 1.57
N GLU A 83 7.86 11.40 2.65
CA GLU A 83 7.05 11.24 3.86
C GLU A 83 6.89 12.53 4.67
N GLY A 84 7.90 13.41 4.68
CA GLY A 84 7.82 14.71 5.34
C GLY A 84 7.16 15.82 4.52
N THR A 85 6.58 15.49 3.37
CA THR A 85 5.88 16.46 2.50
C THR A 85 4.38 16.27 2.58
N LEU A 86 3.64 17.37 2.72
CA LEU A 86 2.18 17.36 2.60
C LEU A 86 1.79 17.24 1.13
N HIS A 87 1.14 16.14 0.75
CA HIS A 87 0.68 15.90 -0.61
C HIS A 87 -0.82 16.20 -0.75
N SER A 88 -1.22 16.79 -1.88
CA SER A 88 -2.64 16.95 -2.22
C SER A 88 -3.31 15.59 -2.47
N SER A 89 -4.63 15.51 -2.33
CA SER A 89 -5.38 14.27 -2.63
C SER A 89 -5.09 13.78 -4.05
N LYS A 90 -5.15 14.67 -5.05
CA LYS A 90 -4.86 14.37 -6.46
C LYS A 90 -3.48 13.73 -6.62
N LYS A 91 -2.46 14.27 -5.95
CA LYS A 91 -1.11 13.72 -6.00
C LYS A 91 -1.05 12.34 -5.34
N LEU A 92 -1.63 12.18 -4.15
CA LEU A 92 -1.62 10.90 -3.44
C LEU A 92 -2.30 9.78 -4.23
N PHE A 93 -3.50 10.03 -4.76
CA PHE A 93 -4.21 9.01 -5.53
C PHE A 93 -3.47 8.65 -6.83
N SER A 94 -2.86 9.65 -7.50
CA SER A 94 -2.02 9.38 -8.66
C SER A 94 -0.78 8.56 -8.31
N ASP A 95 -0.09 8.88 -7.21
CA ASP A 95 1.09 8.13 -6.76
C ASP A 95 0.72 6.69 -6.33
N LEU A 96 -0.44 6.49 -5.71
CA LEU A 96 -0.95 5.17 -5.33
C LEU A 96 -1.28 4.33 -6.57
N GLU A 97 -1.91 4.92 -7.59
CA GLU A 97 -2.19 4.24 -8.86
C GLU A 97 -0.90 3.85 -9.58
N ASN A 98 0.08 4.76 -9.63
CA ASN A 98 1.41 4.48 -10.20
C ASN A 98 2.14 3.39 -9.41
N GLY A 99 2.06 3.44 -8.09
CA GLY A 99 2.62 2.43 -7.20
C GLY A 99 2.00 1.05 -7.43
N LYS A 100 0.66 0.96 -7.55
CA LYS A 100 -0.02 -0.30 -7.88
C LYS A 100 0.48 -0.86 -9.22
N LYS A 101 0.59 -0.02 -10.26
CA LYS A 101 1.14 -0.43 -11.56
C LYS A 101 2.59 -0.93 -11.43
N ALA A 102 3.42 -0.26 -10.65
CA ALA A 102 4.80 -0.67 -10.40
C ALA A 102 4.88 -2.01 -9.67
N VAL A 103 4.00 -2.25 -8.70
CA VAL A 103 3.93 -3.54 -7.97
C VAL A 103 3.46 -4.66 -8.88
N ILE A 104 2.35 -4.48 -9.63
CA ILE A 104 1.83 -5.51 -10.54
C ILE A 104 2.84 -5.81 -11.65
N GLY A 105 3.36 -4.78 -12.33
CA GLY A 105 4.36 -4.98 -13.38
C GLY A 105 5.69 -5.54 -12.85
N GLY A 106 6.05 -5.20 -11.61
CA GLY A 106 7.20 -5.78 -10.92
C GLY A 106 7.03 -7.27 -10.63
N LEU A 107 5.81 -7.72 -10.33
CA LEU A 107 5.50 -9.14 -10.21
C LEU A 107 5.63 -9.83 -11.55
N ASP A 108 5.18 -9.26 -12.67
CA ASP A 108 5.29 -9.91 -13.98
C ASP A 108 6.73 -10.30 -14.39
N GLY A 109 7.74 -9.66 -13.80
CA GLY A 109 9.16 -10.01 -13.99
C GLY A 109 9.70 -11.11 -13.08
N LEU A 110 8.88 -11.71 -12.20
CA LEU A 110 9.29 -12.74 -11.25
C LEU A 110 8.74 -14.13 -11.61
N SER A 111 9.35 -15.15 -11.02
CA SER A 111 8.94 -16.56 -11.10
C SER A 111 8.87 -17.22 -9.72
N SER A 112 8.43 -18.48 -9.64
CA SER A 112 8.40 -19.22 -8.37
C SER A 112 9.79 -19.36 -7.73
N SER A 113 10.85 -19.57 -8.52
CA SER A 113 12.22 -19.65 -7.98
C SER A 113 12.69 -18.33 -7.40
N ASP A 114 12.27 -17.20 -7.98
CA ASP A 114 12.55 -15.87 -7.45
C ASP A 114 11.95 -15.64 -6.06
N LEU A 115 10.84 -16.29 -5.73
CA LEU A 115 10.20 -16.18 -4.40
C LEU A 115 11.05 -16.79 -3.29
N GLU A 116 11.91 -17.76 -3.64
CA GLU A 116 12.77 -18.50 -2.71
C GLU A 116 14.14 -17.85 -2.50
N VAL A 117 14.53 -16.87 -3.34
CA VAL A 117 15.79 -16.13 -3.20
C VAL A 117 15.82 -15.37 -1.89
N GLU A 118 16.97 -15.39 -1.20
CA GLU A 118 17.17 -14.59 -0.01
C GLU A 118 17.42 -13.12 -0.34
N ILE A 119 16.73 -12.24 0.39
CA ILE A 119 16.87 -10.79 0.34
C ILE A 119 17.15 -10.25 1.74
N ASP A 120 17.70 -9.04 1.82
CA ASP A 120 17.77 -8.32 3.10
C ASP A 120 16.41 -7.70 3.45
N LEU A 121 15.97 -7.92 4.68
CA LEU A 121 14.85 -7.25 5.30
C LEU A 121 15.23 -6.85 6.72
N TRP A 122 15.52 -5.55 6.89
CA TRP A 122 15.88 -4.96 8.19
C TRP A 122 17.08 -5.66 8.86
N GLY A 123 18.13 -5.93 8.08
CA GLY A 123 19.35 -6.58 8.57
C GLY A 123 19.22 -8.08 8.80
N ARG A 124 18.13 -8.70 8.30
CA ARG A 124 17.93 -10.16 8.33
C ARG A 124 17.79 -10.69 6.91
N ARG A 125 18.38 -11.87 6.67
CA ARG A 125 18.21 -12.61 5.42
C ARG A 125 16.92 -13.41 5.49
N VAL A 126 15.99 -13.13 4.58
CA VAL A 126 14.70 -13.82 4.48
C VAL A 126 14.40 -14.14 3.02
N LYS A 127 13.57 -15.17 2.78
CA LYS A 127 13.07 -15.45 1.42
C LYS A 127 12.28 -14.26 0.88
N ARG A 128 12.41 -13.95 -0.41
CA ARG A 128 11.74 -12.82 -1.06
C ARG A 128 10.24 -12.80 -0.81
N LYS A 129 9.57 -13.95 -0.85
CA LYS A 129 8.13 -14.07 -0.52
C LYS A 129 7.77 -13.51 0.86
N ILE A 130 8.63 -13.70 1.86
CA ILE A 130 8.40 -13.18 3.22
C ILE A 130 8.48 -11.65 3.23
N GLY A 131 9.44 -11.07 2.50
CA GLY A 131 9.53 -9.61 2.35
C GLY A 131 8.32 -9.01 1.62
N LEU A 132 7.79 -9.71 0.60
CA LEU A 132 6.56 -9.32 -0.08
C LEU A 132 5.35 -9.40 0.85
N PHE A 133 5.17 -10.53 1.56
CA PHE A 133 4.08 -10.70 2.52
C PHE A 133 4.09 -9.65 3.63
N SER A 134 5.26 -9.28 4.14
CA SER A 134 5.39 -8.24 5.16
C SER A 134 4.76 -6.93 4.71
N HIS A 135 5.10 -6.45 3.51
CA HIS A 135 4.60 -5.16 3.01
C HIS A 135 3.15 -5.24 2.51
N LEU A 136 2.71 -6.37 1.97
CA LEU A 136 1.29 -6.58 1.66
C LEU A 136 0.43 -6.59 2.94
N SER A 137 0.97 -7.17 4.02
CA SER A 137 0.32 -7.14 5.33
C SER A 137 0.25 -5.73 5.91
N GLU A 138 1.27 -4.89 5.69
CA GLU A 138 1.21 -3.47 6.06
C GLU A 138 0.10 -2.72 5.31
N ILE A 139 -0.07 -2.95 4.00
CA ILE A 139 -1.18 -2.36 3.24
C ILE A 139 -2.54 -2.80 3.82
N ALA A 140 -2.71 -4.10 4.10
CA ALA A 140 -3.93 -4.62 4.69
C ALA A 140 -4.21 -4.06 6.10
N HIS A 141 -3.15 -3.92 6.91
CA HIS A 141 -3.24 -3.34 8.25
C HIS A 141 -3.68 -1.87 8.20
N HIS A 142 -3.01 -1.07 7.38
CA HIS A 142 -3.32 0.35 7.25
C HIS A 142 -4.68 0.60 6.58
N LYS A 143 -5.10 -0.26 5.65
CA LYS A 143 -6.50 -0.28 5.17
C LYS A 143 -7.49 -0.39 6.33
N GLY A 144 -7.22 -1.27 7.30
CA GLY A 144 -8.04 -1.41 8.51
C GLY A 144 -8.10 -0.13 9.33
N GLN A 145 -6.97 0.57 9.50
CA GLN A 145 -6.92 1.87 10.18
C GLN A 145 -7.78 2.92 9.46
N ILE A 146 -7.68 3.02 8.12
CA ILE A 146 -8.50 3.94 7.33
C ILE A 146 -10.00 3.62 7.51
N ALA A 147 -10.38 2.35 7.43
CA ALA A 147 -11.77 1.93 7.62
C ALA A 147 -12.31 2.31 9.02
N TYR A 148 -11.48 2.17 10.06
CA TYR A 148 -11.81 2.58 11.41
C TYR A 148 -12.05 4.09 11.51
N ILE A 149 -11.11 4.91 11.00
CA ILE A 149 -11.20 6.37 10.99
C ILE A 149 -12.49 6.83 10.28
N ARG A 150 -12.73 6.35 9.05
CA ARG A 150 -13.94 6.67 8.29
C ARG A 150 -15.22 6.27 9.03
N GLY A 151 -15.22 5.09 9.62
CA GLY A 151 -16.35 4.57 10.39
C GLY A 151 -16.72 5.47 11.57
N ILE A 152 -15.73 5.95 12.34
CA ILE A 152 -15.98 6.87 13.45
C ILE A 152 -16.50 8.21 12.94
N ARG A 153 -15.85 8.81 11.95
CA ARG A 153 -16.25 10.11 11.40
C ARG A 153 -17.68 10.10 10.90
N LYS A 154 -18.09 9.03 10.20
CA LYS A 154 -19.47 8.83 9.74
C LYS A 154 -20.46 8.83 10.91
N ARG A 155 -20.22 8.00 11.93
CA ARG A 155 -21.11 7.88 13.10
C ARG A 155 -21.19 9.16 13.92
N GLN A 156 -20.11 9.92 14.02
CA GLN A 156 -20.12 11.25 14.65
C GLN A 156 -21.04 12.21 13.90
N ARG A 157 -20.90 12.31 12.57
CA ARG A 157 -21.75 13.16 11.73
C ARG A 157 -23.24 12.78 11.85
N GLU A 158 -23.55 11.49 11.89
CA GLU A 158 -24.92 10.99 12.09
C GLU A 158 -25.49 11.41 13.46
N LYS A 159 -24.71 11.26 14.54
CA LYS A 159 -25.12 11.67 15.89
C LYS A 159 -25.40 13.17 15.99
N THR A 160 -24.56 14.02 15.38
CA THR A 160 -24.77 15.47 15.37
C THR A 160 -26.06 15.86 14.63
N LYS A 161 -26.36 15.20 13.50
CA LYS A 161 -27.61 15.45 12.75
C LYS A 161 -28.87 15.10 13.54
N VAL A 162 -28.82 14.05 14.37
CA VAL A 162 -29.95 13.69 15.25
C VAL A 162 -30.15 14.77 16.31
N SER A 163 -29.08 15.23 16.95
CA SER A 163 -29.15 16.26 18.01
C SER A 163 -29.66 17.63 17.53
N MET A 164 -29.56 17.94 16.24
CA MET A 164 -30.07 19.20 15.67
C MET A 164 -31.56 19.13 15.29
N LYS A 165 -32.17 17.94 15.30
CA LYS A 165 -33.58 17.72 14.96
C LYS A 165 -34.51 17.58 16.17
N THR A 166 -33.94 17.52 17.37
CA THR A 166 -34.61 17.43 18.67
C THR A 166 -34.48 18.73 19.43
#